data_AF-A0A8W8I763-F1
#
_entry.id   AF-A0A8W8I763-F1
#
_cell.length_a   1.000
_cell.length_b   1.000
_cell.length_c   1.000
_cell.angle_alpha   90.00
_cell.angle_beta   90.00
_cell.angle_gamma   90.00
#
_symmetry.space_group_name_H-M   'P 1'
#
loop_
_entity.id
_entity.type
_entity.pdbx_description
1 polymer ?
#
loop_
_entity_poly.entity_id
_entity_poly.type
_entity_poly.pdbx_seq_one_letter_code
_entity_poly.pdbx_strand_id
1 'polypeptide(L)'
;MIARRRRTNSGSDSKQNGISSQTSQTFVSEVLLDTDMSCRDRTNEFFSAAKLLQSRQGNGALAQKRNPALRQRSEFTQIAKKIGRDLANTFAKLEKLTMLAKKKSLFDDKPVEIQELTYIINQDIQGLNKQIAQLQQVARSHPNARHVQSHSNSVVVSLQSKLATMSNDFKQVLEVRTENLKHQKTRRDQFSESPSNTTYSNHSSVLFQDEMNHSQGATGGADVVINMDGLDKNRFQQQMQLVDQQDDYIQDRADTMKNIESTIVELGGIFTQLAHMVKEQEEIVHRIDSNTDDAVMNVEAAHSEILKYFHGAMNLKRNDRNVLTIIRFYLQDVVSSGPLFKSCDGLNNVKSATVTGCSVSPCTLVRGKNSTFNVNFVADKAATQLTAVVHGIIGGVPIPFNPPNTNGCKDSGIKCPVAAGTTYDYTNTIPVLSAYPKIRLIVKYELVNEKKQPMFCVMLPAQIK
;
A
#
# COMPACT_ATOMS: atom_id res chain seq x y z
N MET A 1 -3.22 -55.65 -41.75
CA MET A 1 -2.00 -55.84 -40.95
C MET A 1 -1.95 -54.78 -39.86
N ILE A 2 -2.03 -55.24 -38.60
CA ILE A 2 -1.49 -54.66 -37.35
C ILE A 2 -1.90 -53.20 -37.04
N ALA A 3 -2.96 -52.87 -36.29
CA ALA A 3 -3.50 -53.31 -34.99
C ALA A 3 -2.66 -52.92 -33.75
N ARG A 4 -3.22 -52.02 -32.91
CA ARG A 4 -3.31 -52.04 -31.41
C ARG A 4 -3.52 -50.61 -30.88
N ARG A 5 -4.33 -50.29 -29.88
CA ARG A 5 -5.45 -50.97 -29.16
C ARG A 5 -6.08 -49.88 -28.26
N ARG A 6 -7.41 -49.85 -28.16
CA ARG A 6 -8.19 -49.10 -27.17
C ARG A 6 -7.91 -49.58 -25.74
N ARG A 7 -8.12 -48.71 -24.75
CA ARG A 7 -8.76 -49.09 -23.48
C ARG A 7 -9.56 -47.93 -22.89
N THR A 8 -10.87 -48.04 -23.00
CA THR A 8 -11.87 -47.50 -22.08
C THR A 8 -11.94 -48.42 -20.86
N ASN A 9 -12.25 -47.88 -19.68
CA ASN A 9 -12.96 -48.65 -18.65
C ASN A 9 -13.89 -47.74 -17.85
N SER A 10 -15.17 -48.09 -17.86
CA SER A 10 -16.25 -47.60 -17.00
C SER A 10 -16.62 -48.71 -16.01
N GLY A 11 -17.24 -48.33 -14.89
CA GLY A 11 -17.92 -49.20 -13.93
C GLY A 11 -17.43 -48.96 -12.50
N SER A 12 -18.26 -48.88 -11.46
CA SER A 12 -19.72 -49.04 -11.33
C SER A 12 -20.11 -48.75 -9.86
N ASP A 13 -21.39 -48.45 -9.67
CA ASP A 13 -22.14 -48.14 -8.43
C ASP A 13 -21.87 -49.00 -7.19
N SER A 14 -22.13 -48.40 -6.02
CA SER A 14 -22.73 -49.06 -4.84
C SER A 14 -23.42 -48.04 -3.90
N LYS A 15 -24.56 -48.47 -3.35
CA LYS A 15 -25.70 -47.72 -2.78
C LYS A 15 -25.65 -47.50 -1.25
N GLN A 16 -26.54 -46.58 -0.79
CA GLN A 16 -27.32 -46.54 0.50
C GLN A 16 -26.53 -46.20 1.79
N ASN A 17 -26.99 -45.40 2.78
CA ASN A 17 -28.34 -45.21 3.36
C ASN A 17 -28.43 -43.98 4.33
N GLY A 18 -29.66 -43.44 4.57
CA GLY A 18 -30.18 -42.80 5.82
C GLY A 18 -29.84 -41.31 6.06
N ILE A 19 -30.74 -40.31 5.90
CA ILE A 19 -31.97 -39.89 6.63
C ILE A 19 -31.75 -39.32 8.05
N SER A 20 -32.31 -38.12 8.26
CA SER A 20 -32.61 -37.34 9.51
C SER A 20 -31.41 -36.75 10.27
N SER A 21 -31.41 -35.52 10.82
CA SER A 21 -32.45 -34.51 11.05
C SER A 21 -31.83 -33.26 11.72
N GLN A 22 -32.49 -32.09 11.58
CA GLN A 22 -32.40 -30.88 12.42
C GLN A 22 -31.09 -30.05 12.28
N THR A 23 -31.12 -28.74 12.09
CA THR A 23 -31.49 -27.78 13.14
C THR A 23 -31.70 -26.36 12.58
N SER A 24 -32.79 -25.77 13.06
CA SER A 24 -33.20 -24.37 13.29
C SER A 24 -32.33 -23.18 12.86
N GLN A 25 -33.05 -22.19 12.34
CA GLN A 25 -32.69 -20.78 12.14
C GLN A 25 -32.24 -20.07 13.42
N THR A 26 -31.28 -19.13 13.31
CA THR A 26 -31.42 -17.73 13.79
C THR A 26 -30.26 -16.81 13.32
N PHE A 27 -30.64 -15.78 12.56
CA PHE A 27 -30.23 -14.36 12.61
C PHE A 27 -28.80 -13.95 13.01
N VAL A 28 -28.10 -13.28 12.08
CA VAL A 28 -27.31 -12.07 12.38
C VAL A 28 -27.39 -11.08 11.23
N SER A 29 -27.63 -9.81 11.59
CA SER A 29 -28.01 -8.67 10.76
C SER A 29 -27.00 -8.28 9.67
N GLU A 30 -27.50 -8.08 8.45
CA GLU A 30 -26.76 -7.46 7.35
C GLU A 30 -27.05 -5.96 7.31
N VAL A 31 -26.03 -5.15 7.60
CA VAL A 31 -26.04 -3.70 7.50
C VAL A 31 -25.89 -3.33 6.02
N LEU A 32 -26.94 -2.78 5.43
CA LEU A 32 -26.93 -2.16 4.10
C LEU A 32 -26.03 -0.91 4.11
N LEU A 33 -24.84 -1.05 3.54
CA LEU A 33 -24.03 0.08 3.06
C LEU A 33 -24.25 0.23 1.56
N ASP A 34 -24.88 1.34 1.17
CA ASP A 34 -25.00 1.80 -0.21
C ASP A 34 -23.63 1.78 -0.89
N THR A 35 -23.46 0.86 -1.83
CA THR A 35 -22.30 0.74 -2.71
C THR A 35 -22.70 1.18 -4.11
N ASP A 36 -22.78 2.49 -4.32
CA ASP A 36 -22.81 3.06 -5.67
C ASP A 36 -21.49 3.80 -5.99
N MET A 37 -20.43 3.01 -6.10
CA MET A 37 -19.29 3.29 -6.97
C MET A 37 -18.84 1.95 -7.54
N SER A 38 -19.55 1.47 -8.56
CA SER A 38 -19.15 0.31 -9.34
C SER A 38 -17.76 0.56 -9.93
N CYS A 39 -16.74 -0.10 -9.38
CA CYS A 39 -15.46 -0.28 -10.06
C CYS A 39 -15.70 -1.15 -11.30
N ARG A 40 -16.13 -0.53 -12.40
CA ARG A 40 -16.27 -1.23 -13.68
C ARG A 40 -14.87 -1.57 -14.19
N ASP A 41 -14.55 -2.86 -14.18
CA ASP A 41 -13.32 -3.39 -14.78
C ASP A 41 -13.36 -3.21 -16.31
N ARG A 42 -12.80 -2.11 -16.77
CA ARG A 42 -12.67 -1.77 -18.21
C ARG A 42 -11.34 -2.25 -18.80
N THR A 43 -10.63 -3.14 -18.10
CA THR A 43 -9.32 -3.63 -18.56
C THR A 43 -9.45 -4.34 -19.92
N ASN A 44 -10.58 -5.01 -20.17
CA ASN A 44 -10.88 -5.67 -21.46
C ASN A 44 -11.09 -4.70 -22.62
N GLU A 45 -11.75 -3.56 -22.37
CA GLU A 45 -11.90 -2.49 -23.37
C GLU A 45 -10.54 -1.85 -23.70
N PHE A 46 -9.72 -1.64 -22.67
CA PHE A 46 -8.35 -1.13 -22.83
C PHE A 46 -7.48 -2.09 -23.67
N PHE A 47 -7.48 -3.39 -23.36
CA PHE A 47 -6.72 -4.38 -24.14
C PHE A 47 -7.20 -4.45 -25.59
N SER A 48 -8.51 -4.35 -25.82
CA SER A 48 -9.10 -4.35 -27.16
C SER A 48 -8.67 -3.12 -27.95
N ALA A 49 -8.70 -1.93 -27.33
CA ALA A 49 -8.24 -0.68 -27.93
C ALA A 49 -6.72 -0.68 -28.21
N ALA A 50 -5.92 -1.20 -27.28
CA ALA A 50 -4.47 -1.33 -27.45
C ALA A 50 -4.11 -2.26 -28.62
N LYS A 51 -4.80 -3.41 -28.72
CA LYS A 51 -4.63 -4.35 -29.84
C LYS A 51 -5.04 -3.74 -31.18
N LEU A 52 -6.08 -2.91 -31.19
CA LEU A 52 -6.54 -2.17 -32.37
C LEU A 52 -5.52 -1.12 -32.82
N LEU A 53 -4.90 -0.39 -31.88
CA LEU A 53 -3.80 0.53 -32.15
C LEU A 53 -2.55 -0.19 -32.65
N GLN A 54 -2.21 -1.34 -32.08
CA GLN A 54 -1.07 -2.16 -32.50
C GLN A 54 -1.29 -2.75 -33.90
N SER A 55 -2.53 -3.12 -34.25
CA SER A 55 -2.89 -3.57 -35.60
C SER A 55 -2.86 -2.45 -36.65
N ARG A 56 -3.09 -1.19 -36.24
CA ARG A 56 -2.95 -0.01 -37.11
C ARG A 56 -1.48 0.37 -37.36
N GLN A 57 -0.56 -0.01 -36.47
CA GLN A 57 0.88 0.01 -36.73
C GLN A 57 1.31 -1.29 -37.47
N GLY A 58 0.75 -1.52 -38.66
CA GLY A 58 1.20 -2.61 -39.52
C GLY A 58 2.67 -2.44 -39.92
N ASN A 59 3.43 -3.53 -39.79
CA ASN A 59 4.68 -3.83 -40.53
C ASN A 59 5.86 -2.86 -40.41
N GLY A 60 6.04 -2.24 -39.25
CA GLY A 60 7.33 -1.72 -38.82
C GLY A 60 7.72 -2.39 -37.52
N ALA A 61 8.27 -3.59 -37.58
CA ALA A 61 9.01 -4.15 -36.44
C ALA A 61 10.21 -3.21 -36.19
N LEU A 62 9.98 -2.14 -35.42
CA LEU A 62 11.04 -1.49 -34.67
C LEU A 62 11.56 -2.58 -33.76
N ALA A 63 12.62 -3.26 -34.23
CA ALA A 63 13.47 -4.10 -33.43
C ALA A 63 13.59 -3.41 -32.09
N GLN A 64 13.05 -4.08 -31.08
CA GLN A 64 12.94 -3.60 -29.72
C GLN A 64 14.37 -3.26 -29.28
N LYS A 65 14.79 -2.01 -29.48
CA LYS A 65 16.03 -1.49 -28.92
C LYS A 65 15.81 -1.65 -27.43
N ARG A 66 16.38 -2.72 -26.88
CA ARG A 66 16.39 -3.00 -25.45
C ARG A 66 16.96 -1.76 -24.80
N ASN A 67 16.08 -0.88 -24.31
CA ASN A 67 16.50 0.35 -23.66
C ASN A 67 17.38 -0.05 -22.48
N PRO A 68 18.67 0.33 -22.45
CA PRO A 68 19.54 0.01 -21.32
C PRO A 68 19.00 0.57 -20.00
N ALA A 69 18.21 1.65 -20.05
CA ALA A 69 17.48 2.20 -18.91
C ALA A 69 16.47 1.22 -18.26
N LEU A 70 15.82 0.33 -19.03
CA LEU A 70 14.95 -0.71 -18.48
C LEU A 70 15.75 -1.85 -17.82
N ARG A 71 16.97 -2.12 -18.32
CA ARG A 71 17.89 -3.11 -17.72
C ARG A 71 18.47 -2.62 -16.40
N GLN A 72 18.89 -1.36 -16.32
CA GLN A 72 19.38 -0.77 -15.07
C GLN A 72 18.28 -0.70 -14.00
N ARG A 73 17.04 -0.37 -14.40
CA ARG A 73 15.86 -0.45 -13.52
C ARG A 73 15.62 -1.89 -13.03
N SER A 74 15.92 -2.90 -13.85
CA SER A 74 15.84 -4.30 -13.42
C SER A 74 16.90 -4.68 -12.40
N GLU A 75 18.09 -4.08 -12.42
CA GLU A 75 19.19 -4.42 -11.52
C GLU A 75 18.91 -3.97 -10.08
N PHE A 76 18.57 -2.69 -9.87
CA PHE A 76 18.16 -2.17 -8.56
C PHE A 76 16.98 -2.97 -8.00
N THR A 77 15.94 -3.19 -8.81
CA THR A 77 14.75 -3.94 -8.39
C THR A 77 15.05 -5.41 -8.10
N GLN A 78 15.96 -6.05 -8.85
CA GLN A 78 16.37 -7.44 -8.58
C GLN A 78 17.14 -7.55 -7.27
N ILE A 79 18.07 -6.62 -7.02
CA ILE A 79 18.84 -6.59 -5.77
C ILE A 79 17.90 -6.30 -4.58
N ALA A 80 17.02 -5.30 -4.69
CA ALA A 80 16.03 -4.99 -3.66
C ALA A 80 15.09 -6.19 -3.38
N LYS A 81 14.65 -6.91 -4.41
CA LYS A 81 13.83 -8.13 -4.26
C LYS A 81 14.60 -9.26 -3.58
N LYS A 82 15.90 -9.41 -3.87
CA LYS A 82 16.75 -10.39 -3.19
C LYS A 82 16.89 -10.05 -1.70
N ILE A 83 17.24 -8.81 -1.38
CA ILE A 83 17.34 -8.32 0.01
C ILE A 83 16.01 -8.52 0.75
N GLY A 84 14.88 -8.21 0.11
CA GLY A 84 13.56 -8.42 0.72
C GLY A 84 13.25 -9.89 1.03
N ARG A 85 13.68 -10.83 0.17
CA ARG A 85 13.53 -12.28 0.42
C ARG A 85 14.46 -12.75 1.52
N ASP A 86 15.72 -12.33 1.48
CA ASP A 86 16.72 -12.68 2.49
C ASP A 86 16.28 -12.18 3.87
N LEU A 87 15.81 -10.94 3.97
CA LEU A 87 15.25 -10.35 5.18
C LEU A 87 14.05 -11.15 5.72
N ALA A 88 13.10 -11.53 4.86
CA ALA A 88 11.95 -12.35 5.29
C ALA A 88 12.38 -13.74 5.80
N ASN A 89 13.35 -14.37 5.14
CA ASN A 89 13.91 -15.64 5.58
C ASN A 89 14.60 -15.52 6.94
N THR A 90 15.37 -14.44 7.16
CA THR A 90 16.04 -14.22 8.45
C THR A 90 15.01 -13.91 9.54
N PHE A 91 13.92 -13.18 9.26
CA PHE A 91 12.82 -12.97 10.22
C PHE A 91 12.17 -14.28 10.66
N ALA A 92 11.97 -15.23 9.74
CA ALA A 92 11.44 -16.55 10.09
C ALA A 92 12.41 -17.33 11.00
N LYS A 93 13.73 -17.23 10.76
CA LYS A 93 14.76 -17.82 11.66
C LYS A 93 14.75 -17.15 13.03
N LEU A 94 14.61 -15.83 13.07
CA LEU A 94 14.53 -15.04 14.31
C LEU A 94 13.30 -15.42 15.14
N GLU A 95 12.15 -15.64 14.49
CA GLU A 95 10.93 -16.09 15.17
C GLU A 95 11.13 -17.47 15.81
N LYS A 96 11.77 -18.40 15.08
CA LYS A 96 12.15 -19.71 15.63
C LYS A 96 13.10 -19.58 16.82
N LEU A 97 14.11 -18.71 16.72
CA LEU A 97 15.01 -18.43 17.83
C LEU A 97 14.27 -17.82 19.03
N THR A 98 13.33 -16.91 18.79
CA THR A 98 12.49 -16.28 19.82
C THR A 98 11.66 -17.32 20.57
N MET A 99 11.07 -18.27 19.85
CA MET A 99 10.35 -19.40 20.43
C MET A 99 11.25 -20.25 21.34
N LEU A 100 12.48 -20.52 20.92
CA LEU A 100 13.46 -21.28 21.71
C LEU A 100 13.98 -20.50 22.92
N ALA A 101 14.26 -19.20 22.77
CA ALA A 101 14.77 -18.34 23.84
C ALA A 101 13.72 -18.06 24.93
N LYS A 102 12.43 -18.04 24.59
CA LYS A 102 11.32 -17.85 25.54
C LYS A 102 10.96 -19.12 26.31
N LYS A 103 11.39 -20.31 25.86
CA LYS A 103 11.18 -21.55 26.62
C LYS A 103 12.04 -21.53 27.89
N LYS A 104 11.39 -21.45 29.05
CA LYS A 104 12.05 -21.40 30.38
C LYS A 104 12.41 -22.77 30.97
N SER A 105 12.22 -23.86 30.23
CA SER A 105 12.39 -25.22 30.75
C SER A 105 13.87 -25.57 30.92
N LEU A 106 14.23 -26.12 32.09
CA LEU A 106 15.60 -26.51 32.45
C LEU A 106 16.11 -27.74 31.69
N PHE A 107 15.20 -28.53 31.10
CA PHE A 107 15.48 -29.84 30.53
C PHE A 107 15.26 -29.92 29.00
N ASP A 108 14.83 -28.82 28.38
CA ASP A 108 14.54 -28.74 26.93
C ASP A 108 15.30 -27.56 26.27
N ASP A 109 16.45 -27.18 26.84
CA ASP A 109 17.36 -26.19 26.26
C ASP A 109 18.20 -26.90 25.19
N LYS A 110 18.10 -26.43 23.95
CA LYS A 110 18.87 -26.93 22.80
C LYS A 110 19.98 -25.95 22.48
N PRO A 111 21.12 -25.96 23.21
CA PRO A 111 22.16 -24.94 23.08
C PRO A 111 22.76 -24.92 21.66
N VAL A 112 22.94 -26.08 21.04
CA VAL A 112 23.50 -26.21 19.68
C VAL A 112 22.62 -25.53 18.63
N GLU A 113 21.31 -25.84 18.60
CA GLU A 113 20.37 -25.24 17.64
C GLU A 113 20.28 -23.72 17.79
N ILE A 114 20.40 -23.23 19.04
CA ILE A 114 20.34 -21.81 19.35
C ILE A 114 21.64 -21.10 18.95
N GLN A 115 22.79 -21.73 19.17
CA GLN A 115 24.08 -21.18 18.75
C GLN A 115 24.19 -21.14 17.21
N GLU A 116 23.75 -22.20 16.52
CA GLU A 116 23.67 -22.22 15.05
C GLU A 116 22.74 -21.13 14.51
N LEU A 117 21.53 -21.01 15.05
CA LEU A 117 20.59 -19.96 14.64
C LEU A 117 21.13 -18.56 14.91
N THR A 118 21.79 -18.35 16.06
CA THR A 118 22.42 -17.08 16.41
C THR A 118 23.53 -16.72 15.44
N TYR A 119 24.39 -17.69 15.08
CA TYR A 119 25.47 -17.49 14.11
C TYR A 119 24.92 -17.18 12.71
N ILE A 120 23.94 -17.95 12.24
CA ILE A 120 23.30 -17.76 10.93
C ILE A 120 22.61 -16.39 10.86
N ILE A 121 21.89 -15.98 11.90
CA ILE A 121 21.20 -14.69 11.93
C ILE A 121 22.22 -13.54 11.97
N ASN A 122 23.30 -13.66 12.75
CA ASN A 122 24.37 -12.64 12.77
C ASN A 122 24.98 -12.47 11.36
N GLN A 123 25.32 -13.59 10.70
CA GLN A 123 25.86 -13.56 9.35
C GLN A 123 24.87 -12.98 8.32
N ASP A 124 23.60 -13.36 8.40
CA ASP A 124 22.53 -12.84 7.53
C ASP A 124 22.37 -11.32 7.72
N ILE A 125 22.35 -10.81 8.96
CA ILE A 125 22.23 -9.37 9.25
C ILE A 125 23.44 -8.59 8.69
N GLN A 126 24.66 -9.11 8.89
CA GLN A 126 25.86 -8.49 8.33
C GLN A 126 25.83 -8.49 6.79
N GLY A 127 25.40 -9.60 6.19
CA GLY A 127 25.22 -9.73 4.75
C GLY A 127 24.17 -8.77 4.20
N LEU A 128 23.04 -8.62 4.89
CA LEU A 128 21.97 -7.69 4.54
C LEU A 128 22.45 -6.24 4.63
N ASN A 129 23.18 -5.87 5.69
CA ASN A 129 23.74 -4.53 5.85
C ASN A 129 24.70 -4.17 4.70
N LYS A 130 25.58 -5.10 4.31
CA LYS A 130 26.47 -4.91 3.16
C LYS A 130 25.71 -4.77 1.83
N GLN A 131 24.69 -5.59 1.61
CA GLN A 131 23.87 -5.52 0.40
C GLN A 131 23.06 -4.22 0.32
N ILE A 132 22.54 -3.71 1.45
CA ILE A 132 21.84 -2.43 1.52
C ILE A 132 22.79 -1.26 1.26
N ALA A 133 24.01 -1.29 1.78
CA ALA A 133 25.02 -0.28 1.50
C ALA A 133 25.37 -0.22 -0.01
N GLN A 134 25.49 -1.38 -0.67
CA GLN A 134 25.66 -1.45 -2.13
C GLN A 134 24.43 -0.91 -2.87
N LEU A 135 23.22 -1.26 -2.43
CA LEU A 135 21.97 -0.77 -3.01
C LEU A 135 21.87 0.76 -2.92
N GLN A 136 22.33 1.35 -1.80
CA GLN A 136 22.37 2.81 -1.61
C GLN A 136 23.35 3.49 -2.58
N GLN A 137 24.50 2.86 -2.87
CA GLN A 137 25.45 3.36 -3.88
C GLN A 137 24.84 3.32 -5.29
N VAL A 138 24.16 2.22 -5.64
CA VAL A 138 23.44 2.08 -6.92
C VAL A 138 22.33 3.13 -7.03
N ALA A 139 21.58 3.37 -5.94
CA ALA A 139 20.57 4.42 -5.88
C ALA A 139 21.20 5.79 -6.15
N ARG A 140 22.33 6.15 -5.53
CA ARG A 140 23.00 7.45 -5.73
C ARG A 140 23.59 7.65 -7.12
N SER A 141 23.92 6.57 -7.83
CA SER A 141 24.55 6.63 -9.16
C SER A 141 23.61 6.99 -10.32
N HIS A 142 22.29 7.07 -10.10
CA HIS A 142 21.29 7.28 -11.16
C HIS A 142 20.55 8.64 -11.05
N PRO A 143 21.19 9.78 -11.41
CA PRO A 143 20.62 11.12 -11.26
C PRO A 143 19.48 11.46 -12.24
N ASN A 144 19.25 10.64 -13.27
CA ASN A 144 18.50 11.07 -14.46
C ASN A 144 16.96 11.00 -14.39
N ALA A 145 16.37 10.69 -13.23
CA ALA A 145 14.93 10.88 -13.03
C ALA A 145 14.63 11.10 -11.55
N ARG A 146 14.26 12.33 -11.16
CA ARG A 146 13.91 12.70 -9.77
C ARG A 146 12.95 11.70 -9.11
N HIS A 147 11.94 11.24 -9.86
CA HIS A 147 10.98 10.25 -9.38
C HIS A 147 11.60 8.87 -9.11
N VAL A 148 12.51 8.40 -9.98
CA VAL A 148 13.19 7.10 -9.79
C VAL A 148 14.17 7.17 -8.62
N GLN A 149 14.86 8.30 -8.46
CA GLN A 149 15.74 8.54 -7.33
C GLN A 149 14.95 8.55 -6.01
N SER A 150 13.83 9.27 -5.97
CA SER A 150 12.95 9.33 -4.81
C SER A 150 12.45 7.93 -4.42
N HIS A 151 11.89 7.18 -5.37
CA HIS A 151 11.44 5.81 -5.12
C HIS A 151 12.57 4.89 -4.64
N SER A 152 13.74 4.96 -5.26
CA SER A 152 14.89 4.12 -4.87
C SER A 152 15.38 4.44 -3.46
N ASN A 153 15.42 5.73 -3.10
CA ASN A 153 15.75 6.18 -1.75
C ASN A 153 14.69 5.71 -0.73
N SER A 154 13.39 5.86 -1.04
CA SER A 154 12.31 5.38 -0.16
C SER A 154 12.38 3.87 0.07
N VAL A 155 12.69 3.08 -0.97
CA VAL A 155 12.86 1.62 -0.85
C VAL A 155 14.05 1.29 0.06
N VAL A 156 15.18 1.99 -0.12
CA VAL A 156 16.38 1.80 0.72
C VAL A 156 16.09 2.12 2.18
N VAL A 157 15.42 3.24 2.49
CA VAL A 157 15.04 3.58 3.87
C VAL A 157 14.07 2.58 4.46
N SER A 158 13.08 2.12 3.69
CA SER A 158 12.15 1.09 4.18
C SER A 158 12.87 -0.22 4.53
N LEU A 159 13.84 -0.64 3.72
CA LEU A 159 14.66 -1.83 4.01
C LEU A 159 15.57 -1.60 5.22
N GLN A 160 16.16 -0.42 5.36
CA GLN A 160 17.00 -0.04 6.51
C GLN A 160 16.20 -0.04 7.82
N SER A 161 15.01 0.56 7.81
CA SER A 161 14.09 0.56 8.95
C SER A 161 13.72 -0.86 9.36
N LYS A 162 13.36 -1.73 8.40
CA LYS A 162 13.07 -3.14 8.69
C LYS A 162 14.27 -3.90 9.26
N LEU A 163 15.47 -3.66 8.73
CA LEU A 163 16.68 -4.28 9.26
C LEU A 163 16.99 -3.78 10.69
N ALA A 164 16.78 -2.49 10.96
CA ALA A 164 16.95 -1.90 12.28
C ALA A 164 15.99 -2.50 13.31
N THR A 165 14.70 -2.61 12.97
CA THR A 165 13.70 -3.32 13.80
C THR A 165 14.12 -4.76 14.03
N MET A 166 14.53 -5.48 12.98
CA MET A 166 14.99 -6.86 13.09
C MET A 166 16.19 -7.02 14.02
N SER A 167 17.16 -6.11 13.93
CA SER A 167 18.38 -6.14 14.75
C SER A 167 18.06 -5.84 16.21
N ASN A 168 17.10 -4.95 16.45
CA ASN A 168 16.59 -4.66 17.79
C ASN A 168 15.84 -5.86 18.39
N ASP A 169 14.97 -6.52 17.62
CA ASP A 169 14.27 -7.72 18.08
C ASP A 169 15.25 -8.86 18.38
N PHE A 170 16.28 -9.04 17.54
CA PHE A 170 17.35 -10.01 17.78
C PHE A 170 18.09 -9.74 19.08
N LYS A 171 18.48 -8.48 19.31
CA LYS A 171 19.12 -8.05 20.56
C LYS A 171 18.24 -8.37 21.77
N GLN A 172 16.96 -8.03 21.73
CA GLN A 172 16.02 -8.31 22.83
C GLN A 172 15.91 -9.81 23.12
N VAL A 173 15.87 -10.65 22.09
CA VAL A 173 15.84 -12.12 22.24
C VAL A 173 17.10 -12.64 22.91
N LEU A 174 18.26 -12.12 22.51
CA LEU A 174 19.55 -12.47 23.11
C LEU A 174 19.63 -11.99 24.57
N GLU A 175 19.18 -10.78 24.89
CA GLU A 175 19.13 -10.26 26.26
C GLU A 175 18.24 -11.12 27.17
N VAL A 176 17.02 -11.45 26.71
CA VAL A 176 16.11 -12.35 27.44
C VAL A 176 16.73 -13.73 27.66
N ARG A 177 17.45 -14.26 26.65
CA ARG A 177 18.16 -15.53 26.80
C ARG A 177 19.30 -15.42 27.82
N THR A 178 20.10 -14.37 27.78
CA THR A 178 21.19 -14.11 28.74
C THR A 178 20.65 -14.00 30.17
N GLU A 179 19.52 -13.32 30.35
CA GLU A 179 18.84 -13.23 31.64
C GLU A 179 18.34 -14.60 32.13
N ASN A 180 17.72 -15.39 31.24
CA ASN A 180 17.29 -16.76 31.56
C ASN A 180 18.48 -17.67 31.93
N LEU A 181 19.59 -17.59 31.20
CA LEU A 181 20.84 -18.30 31.49
C LEU A 181 21.39 -17.90 32.86
N LYS A 182 21.42 -16.61 33.16
CA LYS A 182 21.87 -16.06 34.45
C LYS A 182 20.99 -16.54 35.60
N HIS A 183 19.67 -16.48 35.47
CA HIS A 183 18.75 -17.00 36.49
C HIS A 183 18.91 -18.49 36.73
N GLN A 184 19.16 -19.27 35.67
CA GLN A 184 19.45 -20.70 35.83
C GLN A 184 20.79 -20.93 36.53
N LYS A 185 21.83 -20.17 36.20
CA LYS A 185 23.11 -20.21 36.91
C LYS A 185 22.94 -19.86 38.38
N THR A 186 22.28 -18.75 38.72
CA THR A 186 22.04 -18.36 40.12
C THR A 186 21.23 -19.40 40.90
N ARG A 187 20.18 -19.99 40.30
CA ARG A 187 19.46 -21.10 40.93
C ARG A 187 20.37 -22.31 41.11
N ARG A 188 21.17 -22.66 40.10
CA ARG A 188 22.14 -23.75 40.21
C ARG A 188 23.10 -23.48 41.34
N ASP A 189 23.74 -22.32 41.39
CA ASP A 189 24.71 -21.93 42.43
C ASP A 189 24.07 -22.06 43.83
N GLN A 190 22.81 -21.63 44.00
CA GLN A 190 22.05 -21.80 45.26
C GLN A 190 21.79 -23.27 45.65
N PHE A 191 21.77 -24.19 44.69
CA PHE A 191 21.55 -25.63 44.92
C PHE A 191 22.81 -26.48 44.75
N SER A 192 23.90 -25.94 44.19
CA SER A 192 25.19 -26.61 43.94
C SER A 192 26.29 -26.16 44.91
N GLU A 193 26.18 -24.98 45.53
CA GLU A 193 26.96 -24.66 46.72
C GLU A 193 26.43 -25.48 47.91
N SER A 194 26.89 -26.73 48.00
CA SER A 194 27.24 -27.27 49.32
C SER A 194 28.56 -26.62 49.75
N PRO A 195 28.70 -26.18 51.01
CA PRO A 195 29.83 -25.38 51.43
C PRO A 195 31.09 -26.24 51.50
N SER A 196 31.94 -26.17 50.48
CA SER A 196 33.34 -26.58 50.59
C SER A 196 34.13 -25.42 51.20
N ASN A 197 33.92 -25.19 52.50
CA ASN A 197 34.85 -24.53 53.40
C ASN A 197 34.47 -24.82 54.86
N THR A 198 34.48 -26.09 55.23
CA THR A 198 34.70 -26.49 56.61
C THR A 198 35.86 -27.47 56.65
N THR A 199 36.98 -26.96 57.14
CA THR A 199 38.06 -27.71 57.79
C THR A 199 37.49 -28.92 58.52
N TYR A 200 38.01 -30.11 58.20
CA TYR A 200 37.95 -31.34 58.99
C TYR A 200 36.81 -31.43 60.02
N SER A 201 35.62 -31.83 59.60
CA SER A 201 34.74 -32.58 60.49
C SER A 201 33.80 -33.47 59.68
N ASN A 202 33.82 -34.75 60.06
CA ASN A 202 32.87 -35.80 59.73
C ASN A 202 31.46 -35.29 59.40
N HIS A 203 31.10 -35.27 58.12
CA HIS A 203 29.71 -35.22 57.69
C HIS A 203 29.49 -36.24 56.58
N SER A 204 29.44 -37.51 57.01
CA SER A 204 28.67 -38.56 56.37
C SER A 204 27.24 -38.06 56.13
N SER A 205 26.70 -38.30 54.93
CA SER A 205 25.35 -37.87 54.54
C SER A 205 24.29 -38.28 55.57
N VAL A 206 23.31 -37.42 55.82
CA VAL A 206 22.23 -37.58 56.82
C VAL A 206 21.41 -38.87 56.61
N LEU A 207 21.44 -39.45 55.41
CA LEU A 207 20.81 -40.74 55.11
C LEU A 207 21.66 -41.97 55.50
N PHE A 208 22.98 -41.81 55.62
CA PHE A 208 23.91 -42.86 56.08
C PHE A 208 24.05 -42.88 57.61
N GLN A 209 23.74 -41.78 58.28
CA GLN A 209 23.81 -41.68 59.74
C GLN A 209 22.73 -42.54 60.43
N ASP A 210 21.57 -42.71 59.79
CA ASP A 210 20.43 -43.47 60.34
C ASP A 210 20.68 -45.00 60.31
N GLU A 211 21.51 -45.48 59.36
CA GLU A 211 21.89 -46.89 59.27
C GLU A 211 23.05 -47.24 60.22
N MET A 212 23.89 -46.26 60.59
CA MET A 212 24.93 -46.44 61.63
C MET A 212 24.40 -46.36 63.07
N ASN A 213 23.29 -45.65 63.30
CA ASN A 213 22.71 -45.55 64.64
C ASN A 213 21.90 -46.79 65.05
N HIS A 214 21.61 -47.69 64.10
CA HIS A 214 20.94 -48.95 64.40
C HIS A 214 21.91 -50.09 64.80
N SER A 215 23.24 -49.86 64.75
CA SER A 215 24.26 -50.87 65.09
C SER A 215 24.92 -50.70 66.46
N GLN A 216 24.52 -49.71 67.29
CA GLN A 216 25.06 -49.50 68.65
C GLN A 216 24.11 -49.95 69.77
N GLY A 217 23.19 -50.86 69.47
CA GLY A 217 22.17 -51.32 70.42
C GLY A 217 22.02 -52.83 70.52
N ALA A 218 23.10 -53.62 70.52
CA ALA A 218 23.02 -55.01 70.97
C ALA A 218 24.38 -55.58 71.41
N THR A 219 24.40 -56.07 72.63
CA THR A 219 25.45 -56.83 73.30
C THR A 219 25.88 -58.10 72.57
N GLY A 220 27.19 -58.36 72.54
CA GLY A 220 27.78 -59.71 72.64
C GLY A 220 27.66 -60.63 71.41
N GLY A 221 28.79 -60.92 70.77
CA GLY A 221 28.91 -62.03 69.82
C GLY A 221 30.04 -61.82 68.81
N ALA A 222 30.96 -62.77 68.75
CA ALA A 222 32.08 -62.80 67.81
C ALA A 222 31.59 -62.84 66.35
N ASP A 223 32.12 -61.98 65.46
CA ASP A 223 32.26 -62.33 64.05
C ASP A 223 33.22 -61.41 63.27
N VAL A 224 33.70 -61.96 62.16
CA VAL A 224 34.82 -61.61 61.26
C VAL A 224 34.88 -60.15 60.78
N VAL A 225 36.08 -59.56 60.88
CA VAL A 225 36.44 -58.28 60.25
C VAL A 225 36.75 -58.50 58.77
N ILE A 226 35.84 -58.10 57.87
CA ILE A 226 36.09 -58.06 56.42
C ILE A 226 36.86 -56.77 56.09
N ASN A 227 38.10 -56.91 55.62
CA ASN A 227 38.96 -55.82 55.16
C ASN A 227 38.42 -55.23 53.83
N MET A 228 38.06 -53.94 53.84
CA MET A 228 37.40 -53.21 52.73
C MET A 228 38.30 -52.12 52.10
N ASP A 229 39.62 -52.17 52.27
CA ASP A 229 40.55 -51.12 51.81
C ASP A 229 40.75 -51.07 50.27
N GLY A 230 40.09 -51.97 49.51
CA GLY A 230 40.23 -52.11 48.06
C GLY A 230 39.13 -51.47 47.20
N LEU A 231 37.99 -51.07 47.78
CA LEU A 231 36.81 -50.59 47.01
C LEU A 231 36.66 -49.06 47.01
N ASP A 232 37.32 -48.37 47.93
CA ASP A 232 37.28 -46.91 48.01
C ASP A 232 38.01 -46.24 46.84
N LYS A 233 39.06 -46.85 46.28
CA LYS A 233 39.71 -46.34 45.05
C LYS A 233 38.78 -46.41 43.83
N ASN A 234 38.00 -47.48 43.67
CA ASN A 234 37.05 -47.61 42.57
C ASN A 234 35.80 -46.72 42.75
N ARG A 235 35.31 -46.51 43.99
CA ARG A 235 34.22 -45.54 44.24
C ARG A 235 34.66 -44.10 44.02
N PHE A 236 35.88 -43.73 44.42
CA PHE A 236 36.40 -42.38 44.24
C PHE A 236 36.65 -42.05 42.76
N GLN A 237 37.16 -43.01 41.97
CA GLN A 237 37.29 -42.83 40.52
C GLN A 237 35.93 -42.69 39.81
N GLN A 238 34.91 -43.41 40.27
CA GLN A 238 33.56 -43.32 39.69
C GLN A 238 32.82 -42.03 40.10
N GLN A 239 33.13 -41.48 41.27
CA GLN A 239 32.58 -40.19 41.71
C GLN A 239 33.26 -39.01 41.02
N MET A 240 34.56 -39.10 40.73
CA MET A 240 35.30 -38.08 39.99
C MET A 240 34.81 -37.94 38.53
N GLN A 241 34.42 -39.05 37.90
CA GLN A 241 33.86 -39.05 36.53
C GLN A 241 32.48 -38.35 36.43
N LEU A 242 31.70 -38.31 37.52
CA LEU A 242 30.42 -37.59 37.57
C LEU A 242 30.61 -36.08 37.78
N VAL A 243 31.70 -35.68 38.45
CA VAL A 243 32.07 -34.27 38.61
C VAL A 243 32.59 -33.70 37.29
N ASP A 244 33.42 -34.48 36.58
CA ASP A 244 33.99 -34.09 35.27
C ASP A 244 32.88 -33.82 34.22
N GLN A 245 31.84 -34.67 34.17
CA GLN A 245 30.67 -34.45 33.30
C GLN A 245 29.84 -33.21 33.67
N GLN A 246 29.87 -32.80 34.94
CA GLN A 246 29.13 -31.63 35.42
C GLN A 246 29.89 -30.34 35.10
N ASP A 247 31.22 -30.36 35.18
CA ASP A 247 32.09 -29.25 34.80
C ASP A 247 32.06 -28.96 33.30
N ASP A 248 32.04 -30.00 32.45
CA ASP A 248 31.90 -29.84 30.99
C ASP A 248 30.62 -29.06 30.61
N TYR A 249 29.50 -29.36 31.28
CA TYR A 249 28.23 -28.67 31.04
C TYR A 249 28.26 -27.21 31.51
N ILE A 250 28.94 -26.92 32.63
CA ILE A 250 29.09 -25.56 33.14
C ILE A 250 29.96 -24.72 32.19
N GLN A 251 31.02 -25.33 31.67
CA GLN A 251 31.94 -24.70 30.74
C GLN A 251 31.25 -24.35 29.40
N ASP A 252 30.51 -25.30 28.80
CA ASP A 252 29.73 -25.04 27.57
C ASP A 252 28.69 -23.92 27.76
N ARG A 253 28.06 -23.85 28.94
CA ARG A 253 27.09 -22.81 29.28
C ARG A 253 27.76 -21.43 29.50
N ALA A 254 28.97 -21.40 30.05
CA ALA A 254 29.76 -20.18 30.18
C ALA A 254 30.24 -19.68 28.81
N ASP A 255 30.67 -20.60 27.94
CA ASP A 255 31.13 -20.29 26.60
C ASP A 255 29.98 -19.78 25.70
N THR A 256 28.80 -20.40 25.78
CA THR A 256 27.61 -19.90 25.08
C THR A 256 27.18 -18.50 25.55
N MET A 257 27.26 -18.20 26.85
CA MET A 257 26.99 -16.85 27.37
C MET A 257 27.99 -15.81 26.81
N LYS A 258 29.29 -16.13 26.82
CA LYS A 258 30.34 -15.27 26.27
C LYS A 258 30.18 -15.02 24.77
N ASN A 259 29.77 -16.04 24.02
CA ASN A 259 29.50 -15.93 22.58
C ASN A 259 28.30 -15.01 22.29
N ILE A 260 27.24 -15.10 23.11
CA ILE A 260 26.07 -14.21 23.01
C ILE A 260 26.47 -12.76 23.34
N GLU A 261 27.26 -12.54 24.39
CA GLU A 261 27.74 -11.21 24.75
C GLU A 261 28.58 -10.58 23.63
N SER A 262 29.50 -11.35 23.02
CA SER A 262 30.25 -10.88 21.85
C SER A 262 29.32 -10.50 20.69
N THR A 263 28.29 -11.31 20.43
CA THR A 263 27.31 -11.04 19.36
C THR A 263 26.52 -9.75 19.64
N ILE A 264 26.10 -9.51 20.89
CA ILE A 264 25.39 -8.27 21.27
C ILE A 264 26.27 -7.04 21.03
N VAL A 265 27.58 -7.12 21.34
CA VAL A 265 28.52 -6.03 21.11
C VAL A 265 28.73 -5.76 19.62
N GLU A 266 28.91 -6.81 18.81
CA GLU A 266 29.02 -6.71 17.35
C GLU A 266 27.76 -6.05 16.73
N LEU A 267 26.58 -6.47 17.17
CA LEU A 267 25.30 -5.89 16.74
C LEU A 267 25.18 -4.42 17.16
N GLY A 268 25.77 -4.01 18.28
CA GLY A 268 25.84 -2.62 18.71
C GLY A 268 26.55 -1.72 17.67
N GLY A 269 27.60 -2.24 17.02
CA GLY A 269 28.27 -1.55 15.92
C GLY A 269 27.38 -1.38 14.68
N ILE A 270 26.61 -2.42 14.33
CA ILE A 270 25.65 -2.36 13.21
C ILE A 270 24.50 -1.41 13.53
N PHE A 271 24.04 -1.41 14.78
CA PHE A 271 22.93 -0.57 15.24
C PHE A 271 23.27 0.92 15.20
N THR A 272 24.48 1.31 15.61
CA THR A 272 24.90 2.72 15.50
C THR A 272 24.97 3.18 14.04
N GLN A 273 25.45 2.31 13.15
CA GLN A 273 25.47 2.57 11.71
C GLN A 273 24.06 2.71 11.13
N LEU A 274 23.14 1.81 11.47
CA LEU A 274 21.74 1.87 11.02
C LEU A 274 20.99 3.07 11.61
N ALA A 275 21.22 3.39 12.89
CA ALA A 275 20.60 4.54 13.55
C ALA A 275 21.02 5.86 12.90
N HIS A 276 22.31 6.02 12.56
CA HIS A 276 22.77 7.18 11.81
C HIS A 276 22.12 7.25 10.42
N MET A 277 22.09 6.12 9.72
CA MET A 277 21.57 6.00 8.37
C MET A 277 20.05 6.28 8.27
N VAL A 278 19.27 5.88 9.29
CA VAL A 278 17.84 6.15 9.39
C VAL A 278 17.59 7.59 9.85
N LYS A 279 18.33 8.10 10.84
CA LYS A 279 18.17 9.46 11.38
C LYS A 279 18.46 10.56 10.33
N GLU A 280 19.44 10.34 9.44
CA GLU A 280 19.72 11.27 8.33
C GLU A 280 18.61 11.29 7.26
N GLN A 281 17.76 10.25 7.19
CA GLN A 281 16.79 10.06 6.10
C GLN A 281 15.32 10.08 6.58
N GLU A 282 15.08 10.22 7.88
CA GLU A 282 13.75 10.16 8.51
C GLU A 282 12.82 11.33 8.09
N GLU A 283 13.39 12.43 7.58
CA GLU A 283 12.61 13.61 7.17
C GLU A 283 11.84 13.41 5.83
N ILE A 284 12.15 12.39 5.03
CA ILE A 284 11.64 12.25 3.65
C ILE A 284 10.59 11.13 3.50
N VAL A 285 10.44 10.20 4.46
CA VAL A 285 9.82 8.88 4.18
C VAL A 285 8.35 8.72 4.61
N HIS A 286 7.75 9.67 5.31
CA HIS A 286 6.32 9.58 5.68
C HIS A 286 5.38 10.54 4.94
N ARG A 287 5.87 11.37 4.02
CA ARG A 287 4.99 12.27 3.27
C ARG A 287 4.46 11.60 2.00
N ILE A 288 3.28 11.02 2.14
CA ILE A 288 2.39 10.71 1.01
C ILE A 288 2.23 11.95 0.09
N ASP A 289 2.36 13.16 0.65
CA ASP A 289 2.30 14.45 -0.05
C ASP A 289 3.34 14.62 -1.18
N SER A 290 4.55 14.04 -1.05
CA SER A 290 5.56 14.20 -2.12
C SER A 290 5.21 13.42 -3.38
N ASN A 291 4.48 12.31 -3.24
CA ASN A 291 4.02 11.53 -4.39
C ASN A 291 2.78 12.17 -5.04
N THR A 292 1.99 12.94 -4.28
CA THR A 292 0.85 13.70 -4.86
C THR A 292 1.33 14.86 -5.70
N ASP A 293 2.39 15.57 -5.31
CA ASP A 293 2.95 16.68 -6.11
C ASP A 293 3.55 16.19 -7.43
N ASP A 294 4.27 15.06 -7.40
CA ASP A 294 4.76 14.39 -8.61
C ASP A 294 3.61 13.92 -9.51
N ALA A 295 2.53 13.38 -8.92
CA ALA A 295 1.35 12.98 -9.68
C ALA A 295 0.69 14.20 -10.35
N VAL A 296 0.60 15.34 -9.65
CA VAL A 296 0.07 16.60 -10.20
C VAL A 296 0.93 17.08 -11.37
N MET A 297 2.25 17.14 -11.22
CA MET A 297 3.16 17.53 -12.31
C MET A 297 3.04 16.63 -13.55
N ASN A 298 2.91 15.31 -13.34
CA ASN A 298 2.73 14.36 -14.44
C ASN A 298 1.36 14.49 -15.11
N VAL A 299 0.30 14.76 -14.35
CA VAL A 299 -1.05 15.03 -14.89
C VAL A 299 -1.06 16.33 -15.69
N GLU A 300 -0.38 17.37 -15.22
CA GLU A 300 -0.25 18.65 -15.93
C GLU A 300 0.55 18.50 -17.23
N ALA A 301 1.64 17.74 -17.21
CA ALA A 301 2.40 17.39 -18.41
C ALA A 301 1.54 16.63 -19.43
N ALA A 302 0.77 15.63 -18.98
CA ALA A 302 -0.16 14.89 -19.83
C ALA A 302 -1.25 15.81 -20.41
N HIS A 303 -1.79 16.73 -19.60
CA HIS A 303 -2.75 17.74 -20.05
C HIS A 303 -2.15 18.63 -21.15
N SER A 304 -0.89 19.06 -20.99
CA SER A 304 -0.21 19.90 -21.98
C SER A 304 -0.02 19.18 -23.33
N GLU A 305 0.31 17.89 -23.33
CA GLU A 305 0.44 17.08 -24.54
C GLU A 305 -0.91 16.85 -25.23
N ILE A 306 -1.98 16.65 -24.46
CA ILE A 306 -3.34 16.57 -25.01
C ILE A 306 -3.74 17.90 -25.67
N LEU A 307 -3.41 19.04 -25.05
CA LEU A 307 -3.67 20.36 -25.65
C LEU A 307 -2.85 20.59 -26.92
N LYS A 308 -1.59 20.12 -26.98
CA LYS A 308 -0.77 20.16 -28.21
C LYS A 308 -1.37 19.29 -29.30
N TYR A 309 -1.82 18.07 -28.99
CA TYR A 309 -2.51 17.22 -29.95
C TYR A 309 -3.82 17.84 -30.42
N PHE A 310 -4.59 18.46 -29.53
CA PHE A 310 -5.81 19.18 -29.88
C PHE A 310 -5.54 20.38 -30.78
N HIS A 311 -4.52 21.17 -30.49
CA HIS A 311 -4.05 22.24 -31.39
C HIS A 311 -3.54 21.67 -32.73
N GLY A 312 -2.82 20.55 -32.72
CA GLY A 312 -2.38 19.84 -33.92
C GLY A 312 -3.54 19.36 -34.78
N ALA A 313 -4.58 18.78 -34.17
CA ALA A 313 -5.81 18.36 -34.84
C ALA A 313 -6.64 19.55 -35.35
N MET A 314 -6.61 20.70 -34.65
CA MET A 314 -7.19 21.95 -35.15
C MET A 314 -6.39 22.57 -36.30
N ASN A 315 -5.06 22.43 -36.29
CA ASN A 315 -4.18 22.89 -37.36
C ASN A 315 -4.21 21.99 -38.60
N LEU A 316 -4.49 20.68 -38.44
CA LEU A 316 -4.65 19.74 -39.56
C LEU A 316 -5.90 20.02 -40.41
N LYS A 317 -6.84 20.84 -39.93
CA LYS A 317 -7.98 21.33 -40.73
C LYS A 317 -7.67 22.60 -41.54
N ARG A 318 -6.41 23.07 -41.59
CA ARG A 318 -6.07 24.36 -42.22
C ARG A 318 -5.27 24.29 -43.54
N ASN A 319 -5.02 23.10 -44.10
CA ASN A 319 -4.20 23.01 -45.32
C ASN A 319 -4.75 22.16 -46.48
N ASP A 320 -6.06 22.20 -46.72
CA ASP A 320 -6.63 21.80 -48.01
C ASP A 320 -7.36 22.98 -48.67
N ARG A 321 -6.59 23.85 -49.32
CA ARG A 321 -7.11 24.95 -50.17
C ARG A 321 -7.97 24.47 -51.34
N ASN A 322 -7.91 23.18 -51.69
CA ASN A 322 -8.63 22.62 -52.84
C ASN A 322 -9.98 21.99 -52.45
N VAL A 323 -10.15 21.52 -51.21
CA VAL A 323 -11.42 20.94 -50.74
C VAL A 323 -12.44 22.03 -50.39
N LEU A 324 -11.97 23.22 -49.97
CA LEU A 324 -12.84 24.36 -49.63
C LEU A 324 -13.60 24.92 -50.83
N THR A 325 -13.05 24.81 -52.04
CA THR A 325 -13.66 25.35 -53.27
C THR A 325 -14.78 24.45 -53.80
N ILE A 326 -14.63 23.12 -53.66
CA ILE A 326 -15.63 22.14 -54.11
C ILE A 326 -16.84 22.13 -53.16
N ILE A 327 -16.62 22.32 -51.85
CA ILE A 327 -17.72 22.42 -50.87
C ILE A 327 -18.49 23.74 -51.01
N ARG A 328 -17.84 24.82 -51.47
CA ARG A 328 -18.51 26.11 -51.75
C ARG A 328 -19.47 26.07 -52.94
N PHE A 329 -19.25 25.18 -53.90
CA PHE A 329 -20.09 25.07 -55.10
C PHE A 329 -21.38 24.24 -54.87
N TYR A 330 -21.43 23.44 -53.81
CA TYR A 330 -22.58 22.59 -53.47
C TYR A 330 -23.46 23.13 -52.32
N LEU A 331 -23.14 24.30 -51.76
CA LEU A 331 -23.87 24.94 -50.65
C LEU A 331 -24.23 26.40 -50.96
N GLN A 332 -24.55 26.72 -52.21
CA GLN A 332 -25.23 27.98 -52.54
C GLN A 332 -26.74 27.76 -52.54
N ASP A 333 -27.26 27.34 -51.38
CA ASP A 333 -28.60 27.64 -50.86
C ASP A 333 -28.68 27.07 -49.45
N VAL A 334 -29.26 27.82 -48.52
CA VAL A 334 -29.31 27.61 -47.05
C VAL A 334 -28.09 28.15 -46.29
N VAL A 335 -27.99 29.48 -46.27
CA VAL A 335 -27.58 30.18 -45.04
C VAL A 335 -28.69 29.93 -44.01
N SER A 336 -28.61 28.83 -43.27
CA SER A 336 -29.30 28.73 -41.99
C SER A 336 -28.35 29.33 -40.95
N SER A 337 -28.60 30.58 -40.58
CA SER A 337 -28.16 31.09 -39.29
C SER A 337 -28.66 30.12 -38.22
N GLY A 338 -27.77 29.25 -37.72
CA GLY A 338 -28.10 28.35 -36.63
C GLY A 338 -28.70 29.13 -35.45
N PRO A 339 -29.62 28.54 -34.69
CA PRO A 339 -30.33 29.27 -33.64
C PRO A 339 -29.34 29.85 -32.62
N LEU A 340 -29.63 31.07 -32.15
CA LEU A 340 -28.80 31.80 -31.17
C LEU A 340 -28.53 30.94 -29.92
N PHE A 341 -29.49 30.08 -29.56
CA PHE A 341 -29.44 29.18 -28.43
C PHE A 341 -30.06 27.81 -28.80
N LYS A 342 -29.68 26.76 -28.08
CA LYS A 342 -30.31 25.43 -28.16
C LYS A 342 -30.89 25.09 -26.80
N SER A 343 -32.17 24.72 -26.74
CA SER A 343 -32.75 24.16 -25.50
C SER A 343 -32.18 22.77 -25.21
N CYS A 344 -32.05 22.42 -23.94
CA CYS A 344 -31.54 21.10 -23.56
C CYS A 344 -32.56 19.99 -23.85
N ASP A 345 -32.07 18.78 -24.08
CA ASP A 345 -32.90 17.64 -24.44
C ASP A 345 -33.94 17.37 -23.33
N GLY A 346 -35.23 17.58 -23.64
CA GLY A 346 -36.36 17.33 -22.74
C GLY A 346 -37.05 18.57 -22.16
N LEU A 347 -36.55 19.79 -22.36
CA LEU A 347 -37.20 21.04 -21.91
C LEU A 347 -37.41 22.01 -23.09
N ASN A 348 -38.64 22.11 -23.59
CA ASN A 348 -39.04 23.01 -24.67
C ASN A 348 -39.91 24.19 -24.18
N ASN A 349 -39.68 24.63 -22.95
CA ASN A 349 -40.48 25.66 -22.30
C ASN A 349 -39.86 27.07 -22.39
N VAL A 350 -38.72 27.21 -23.06
CA VAL A 350 -38.05 28.50 -23.31
C VAL A 350 -38.55 29.11 -24.62
N LYS A 351 -39.14 30.30 -24.55
CA LYS A 351 -39.65 31.04 -25.71
C LYS A 351 -38.55 31.85 -26.39
N SER A 352 -37.69 32.52 -25.61
CA SER A 352 -36.55 33.27 -26.14
C SER A 352 -35.42 33.36 -25.12
N ALA A 353 -34.19 33.38 -25.61
CA ALA A 353 -33.01 33.67 -24.81
C ALA A 353 -32.15 34.68 -25.56
N THR A 354 -31.81 35.79 -24.90
CA THR A 354 -31.01 36.88 -25.46
C THR A 354 -29.85 37.23 -24.54
N VAL A 355 -28.73 37.64 -25.13
CA VAL A 355 -27.53 38.05 -24.43
C VAL A 355 -27.18 39.45 -24.91
N THR A 356 -26.92 40.39 -23.99
CA THR A 356 -26.56 41.76 -24.34
C THR A 356 -25.32 41.78 -25.23
N GLY A 357 -25.44 42.32 -26.45
CA GLY A 357 -24.35 42.42 -27.43
C GLY A 357 -24.15 41.18 -28.31
N CYS A 358 -25.08 40.23 -28.33
CA CYS A 358 -25.02 39.06 -29.20
C CYS A 358 -26.21 38.96 -30.16
N SER A 359 -25.96 39.23 -31.45
CA SER A 359 -26.96 39.06 -32.54
C SER A 359 -26.67 37.86 -33.44
N VAL A 360 -25.49 37.24 -33.32
CA VAL A 360 -25.03 36.12 -34.15
C VAL A 360 -24.32 35.11 -33.26
N SER A 361 -24.67 33.82 -33.41
CA SER A 361 -23.97 32.71 -32.75
C SER A 361 -22.64 32.42 -33.48
N PRO A 362 -21.50 32.23 -32.78
CA PRO A 362 -21.32 32.19 -31.33
C PRO A 362 -21.19 33.58 -30.69
N CYS A 363 -21.73 33.74 -29.48
CA CYS A 363 -21.72 35.01 -28.76
C CYS A 363 -20.31 35.41 -28.31
N THR A 364 -19.86 36.61 -28.70
CA THR A 364 -18.57 37.13 -28.27
C THR A 364 -18.69 37.81 -26.91
N LEU A 365 -18.14 37.17 -25.87
CA LEU A 365 -18.06 37.71 -24.52
C LEU A 365 -16.73 38.44 -24.34
N VAL A 366 -16.77 39.75 -24.14
CA VAL A 366 -15.58 40.59 -24.01
C VAL A 366 -15.11 40.60 -22.55
N ARG A 367 -13.84 40.26 -22.33
CA ARG A 367 -13.22 40.32 -21.01
C ARG A 367 -13.23 41.74 -20.43
N GLY A 368 -13.50 41.86 -19.13
CA GLY A 368 -13.64 43.12 -18.41
C GLY A 368 -15.01 43.79 -18.55
N LYS A 369 -15.99 43.17 -19.24
CA LYS A 369 -17.35 43.70 -19.39
C LYS A 369 -18.39 42.81 -18.73
N ASN A 370 -19.49 43.41 -18.27
CA ASN A 370 -20.65 42.70 -17.77
C ASN A 370 -21.52 42.24 -18.93
N SER A 371 -21.91 40.97 -18.92
CA SER A 371 -22.83 40.40 -19.90
C SER A 371 -24.14 40.02 -19.19
N THR A 372 -25.25 40.53 -19.68
CA THR A 372 -26.58 40.23 -19.13
C THR A 372 -27.26 39.18 -20.00
N PHE A 373 -27.79 38.15 -19.36
CA PHE A 373 -28.53 37.07 -19.97
C PHE A 373 -30.01 37.20 -19.61
N ASN A 374 -30.88 37.24 -20.62
CA ASN A 374 -32.32 37.33 -20.47
C ASN A 374 -32.99 36.11 -21.09
N VAL A 375 -33.87 35.45 -20.33
CA VAL A 375 -34.60 34.26 -20.78
C VAL A 375 -36.08 34.43 -20.48
N ASN A 376 -36.91 34.33 -21.51
CA ASN A 376 -38.36 34.23 -21.38
C ASN A 376 -38.75 32.75 -21.44
N PHE A 377 -39.34 32.22 -20.36
CA PHE A 377 -39.75 30.82 -20.28
C PHE A 377 -41.10 30.65 -19.60
N VAL A 378 -41.77 29.53 -19.87
CA VAL A 378 -43.02 29.12 -19.21
C VAL A 378 -42.66 28.15 -18.09
N ALA A 379 -43.08 28.43 -16.86
CA ALA A 379 -42.79 27.56 -15.73
C ALA A 379 -43.66 26.30 -15.79
N ASP A 380 -43.08 25.11 -15.98
CA ASP A 380 -43.86 23.85 -16.03
C ASP A 380 -44.32 23.39 -14.63
N LYS A 381 -43.66 23.88 -13.58
CA LYS A 381 -43.88 23.47 -12.18
C LYS A 381 -43.92 24.70 -11.28
N ALA A 382 -44.65 24.61 -10.17
CA ALA A 382 -44.57 25.62 -9.13
C ALA A 382 -43.27 25.45 -8.33
N ALA A 383 -42.65 26.55 -7.91
CA ALA A 383 -41.42 26.55 -7.13
C ALA A 383 -41.43 27.69 -6.12
N THR A 384 -40.96 27.43 -4.90
CA THR A 384 -40.84 28.48 -3.86
C THR A 384 -39.45 29.10 -3.85
N GLN A 385 -38.44 28.36 -4.31
CA GLN A 385 -37.07 28.81 -4.44
C GLN A 385 -36.50 28.41 -5.80
N LEU A 386 -35.71 29.31 -6.38
CA LEU A 386 -35.06 29.12 -7.67
C LEU A 386 -33.56 29.33 -7.51
N THR A 387 -32.75 28.48 -8.13
CA THR A 387 -31.29 28.56 -8.09
C THR A 387 -30.72 28.51 -9.50
N ALA A 388 -29.84 29.45 -9.82
CA ALA A 388 -29.14 29.51 -11.11
C ALA A 388 -27.85 28.69 -11.08
N VAL A 389 -27.72 27.75 -12.02
CA VAL A 389 -26.58 26.85 -12.17
C VAL A 389 -26.02 27.04 -13.58
N VAL A 390 -24.74 27.41 -13.68
CA VAL A 390 -24.08 27.71 -14.95
C VAL A 390 -22.89 26.77 -15.13
N HIS A 391 -22.75 26.19 -16.31
CA HIS A 391 -21.60 25.37 -16.68
C HIS A 391 -20.97 25.87 -17.99
N GLY A 392 -19.65 25.94 -18.03
CA GLY A 392 -18.89 26.14 -19.27
C GLY A 392 -18.44 24.79 -19.81
N ILE A 393 -18.99 24.37 -20.96
CA ILE A 393 -18.58 23.16 -21.65
C ILE A 393 -17.40 23.49 -22.56
N ILE A 394 -16.20 23.04 -22.17
CA ILE A 394 -14.95 23.25 -22.89
C ILE A 394 -14.47 21.88 -23.38
N GLY A 395 -14.40 21.70 -24.70
CA GLY A 395 -13.98 20.42 -25.29
C GLY A 395 -14.87 19.22 -24.94
N GLY A 396 -16.14 19.46 -24.58
CA GLY A 396 -17.09 18.41 -24.18
C GLY A 396 -17.16 18.14 -22.66
N VAL A 397 -16.31 18.77 -21.85
CA VAL A 397 -16.31 18.63 -20.38
C VAL A 397 -17.07 19.81 -19.75
N PRO A 398 -18.13 19.57 -18.94
CA PRO A 398 -18.86 20.62 -18.25
C PRO A 398 -18.10 21.08 -16.99
N ILE A 399 -17.64 22.34 -16.96
CA ILE A 399 -16.99 22.95 -15.81
C ILE A 399 -17.98 23.87 -15.09
N PRO A 400 -18.26 23.67 -13.79
CA PRO A 400 -19.21 24.49 -13.05
C PRO A 400 -18.70 25.93 -12.87
N PHE A 401 -19.62 26.89 -12.97
CA PHE A 401 -19.38 28.31 -12.75
C PHE A 401 -20.41 28.83 -11.73
N ASN A 402 -19.92 29.48 -10.68
CA ASN A 402 -20.76 30.11 -9.66
C ASN A 402 -21.05 31.57 -10.07
N PRO A 403 -22.26 31.88 -10.59
CA PRO A 403 -22.62 33.26 -10.90
C PRO A 403 -22.70 34.11 -9.60
N PRO A 404 -22.47 35.43 -9.69
CA PRO A 404 -22.53 36.32 -8.52
C PRO A 404 -23.91 36.33 -7.87
N ASN A 405 -24.96 36.13 -8.68
CA ASN A 405 -26.31 35.88 -8.18
C ASN A 405 -26.73 34.45 -8.52
N THR A 406 -26.76 33.60 -7.50
CA THR A 406 -27.25 32.22 -7.57
C THR A 406 -28.73 32.10 -7.25
N ASN A 407 -29.35 33.09 -6.60
CA ASN A 407 -30.76 33.01 -6.20
C ASN A 407 -31.65 33.60 -7.30
N GLY A 408 -32.38 32.74 -7.99
CA GLY A 408 -33.26 33.12 -9.10
C GLY A 408 -34.50 33.92 -8.71
N CYS A 409 -34.80 34.03 -7.40
CA CYS A 409 -35.89 34.84 -6.86
C CYS A 409 -35.44 36.24 -6.41
N LYS A 410 -34.12 36.48 -6.35
CA LYS A 410 -33.55 37.75 -5.88
C LYS A 410 -32.91 38.46 -7.06
N ASP A 411 -33.24 39.73 -7.27
CA ASP A 411 -32.63 40.61 -8.29
C ASP A 411 -32.58 40.04 -9.73
N SER A 412 -33.47 39.08 -10.04
CA SER A 412 -33.48 38.33 -11.31
C SER A 412 -34.73 38.57 -12.16
N GLY A 413 -35.60 39.51 -11.75
CA GLY A 413 -36.88 39.81 -12.42
C GLY A 413 -38.07 38.92 -12.00
N ILE A 414 -37.81 37.83 -11.27
CA ILE A 414 -38.85 36.88 -10.81
C ILE A 414 -39.10 37.06 -9.31
N LYS A 415 -40.36 37.24 -8.92
CA LYS A 415 -40.79 37.19 -7.51
C LYS A 415 -41.35 35.80 -7.21
N CYS A 416 -40.71 35.10 -6.27
CA CYS A 416 -41.18 33.79 -5.81
C CYS A 416 -42.26 33.95 -4.73
N PRO A 417 -43.25 33.03 -4.64
CA PRO A 417 -43.35 31.74 -5.34
C PRO A 417 -43.80 31.84 -6.81
N VAL A 418 -43.26 30.96 -7.64
CA VAL A 418 -43.55 30.83 -9.07
C VAL A 418 -44.71 29.86 -9.28
N ALA A 419 -45.67 30.22 -10.14
CA ALA A 419 -46.82 29.39 -10.48
C ALA A 419 -46.59 28.62 -11.80
N ALA A 420 -47.08 27.38 -11.86
CA ALA A 420 -47.03 26.57 -13.08
C ALA A 420 -47.94 27.16 -14.17
N GLY A 421 -47.51 27.11 -15.43
CA GLY A 421 -48.22 27.62 -16.60
C GLY A 421 -48.02 29.11 -16.89
N THR A 422 -47.39 29.87 -15.99
CA THR A 422 -47.15 31.31 -16.17
C THR A 422 -45.82 31.55 -16.89
N THR A 423 -45.78 32.57 -17.75
CA THR A 423 -44.54 33.01 -18.42
C THR A 423 -43.78 33.98 -17.53
N TYR A 424 -42.47 33.77 -17.36
CA TYR A 424 -41.59 34.61 -16.57
C TYR A 424 -40.38 35.07 -17.40
N ASP A 425 -39.94 36.30 -17.12
CA ASP A 425 -38.70 36.86 -17.64
C ASP A 425 -37.62 36.79 -16.56
N TYR A 426 -36.59 36.00 -16.85
CA TYR A 426 -35.42 35.83 -16.01
C TYR A 426 -34.25 36.64 -16.55
N THR A 427 -33.63 37.45 -15.68
CA THR A 427 -32.46 38.26 -16.02
C THR A 427 -31.33 37.99 -15.04
N ASN A 428 -30.11 37.73 -15.53
CA ASN A 428 -28.92 37.66 -14.68
C ASN A 428 -27.73 38.32 -15.35
N THR A 429 -26.97 39.12 -14.59
CA THR A 429 -25.80 39.84 -15.09
C THR A 429 -24.54 39.19 -14.54
N ILE A 430 -23.67 38.72 -15.44
CA ILE A 430 -22.43 38.02 -15.10
C ILE A 430 -21.23 38.86 -15.58
N PRO A 431 -20.28 39.21 -14.68
CA PRO A 431 -19.04 39.85 -15.07
C PRO A 431 -18.11 38.86 -15.76
N VAL A 432 -17.67 39.19 -16.97
CA VAL A 432 -16.66 38.40 -17.70
C VAL A 432 -15.29 38.90 -17.24
N LEU A 433 -14.70 38.27 -16.23
CA LEU A 433 -13.44 38.73 -15.63
C LEU A 433 -12.27 38.69 -16.63
N SER A 434 -11.33 39.63 -16.51
CA SER A 434 -10.14 39.69 -17.36
C SER A 434 -9.21 38.49 -17.21
N ALA A 435 -9.31 37.78 -16.07
CA ALA A 435 -8.58 36.54 -15.80
C ALA A 435 -9.05 35.36 -16.67
N TYR A 436 -10.24 35.43 -17.28
CA TYR A 436 -10.75 34.32 -18.09
C TYR A 436 -9.93 34.15 -19.39
N PRO A 437 -9.60 32.91 -19.76
CA PRO A 437 -8.82 32.63 -20.96
C PRO A 437 -9.63 32.91 -22.23
N LYS A 438 -8.93 33.26 -23.32
CA LYS A 438 -9.55 33.45 -24.63
C LYS A 438 -9.87 32.11 -25.28
N ILE A 439 -11.10 31.63 -25.10
CA ILE A 439 -11.51 30.29 -25.54
C ILE A 439 -12.91 30.29 -26.16
N ARG A 440 -13.20 29.24 -26.94
CA ARG A 440 -14.56 28.92 -27.40
C ARG A 440 -15.15 27.86 -26.47
N LEU A 441 -16.39 28.07 -26.04
CA LEU A 441 -17.09 27.16 -25.14
C LEU A 441 -18.59 27.15 -25.43
N ILE A 442 -19.30 26.18 -24.89
CA ILE A 442 -20.77 26.20 -24.86
C ILE A 442 -21.19 26.47 -23.43
N VAL A 443 -21.88 27.58 -23.19
CA VAL A 443 -22.43 27.92 -21.88
C VAL A 443 -23.74 27.16 -21.72
N LYS A 444 -23.81 26.24 -20.77
CA LYS A 444 -25.05 25.59 -20.35
C LYS A 444 -25.59 26.35 -19.13
N TYR A 445 -26.76 26.96 -19.30
CA TYR A 445 -27.42 27.77 -18.29
C TYR A 445 -28.69 27.06 -17.83
N GLU A 446 -28.79 26.78 -16.53
CA GLU A 446 -29.90 26.07 -15.91
C GLU A 446 -30.46 26.88 -14.75
N LEU A 447 -31.78 26.94 -14.66
CA LEU A 447 -32.47 27.42 -13.46
C LEU A 447 -33.18 26.22 -12.85
N VAL A 448 -32.90 25.91 -11.58
CA VAL A 448 -33.45 24.74 -10.89
C VAL A 448 -34.31 25.13 -9.70
N ASN A 449 -35.29 24.31 -9.36
CA ASN A 449 -36.14 24.50 -8.17
C ASN A 449 -35.50 23.92 -6.88
N GLU A 450 -36.21 23.99 -5.75
CA GLU A 450 -35.76 23.42 -4.47
C GLU A 450 -35.47 21.91 -4.51
N LYS A 451 -36.06 21.18 -5.48
CA LYS A 451 -35.82 19.75 -5.72
C LYS A 451 -34.71 19.48 -6.75
N LYS A 452 -33.93 20.50 -7.12
CA LYS A 452 -32.88 20.45 -8.17
C LYS A 452 -33.40 20.02 -9.55
N GLN A 453 -34.69 20.17 -9.82
CA GLN A 453 -35.26 19.90 -11.14
C GLN A 453 -35.15 21.16 -12.01
N PRO A 454 -34.73 21.03 -13.29
CA PRO A 454 -34.60 22.18 -14.17
C PRO A 454 -35.99 22.78 -14.44
N MET A 455 -36.10 24.08 -14.17
CA MET A 455 -37.20 24.95 -14.58
C MET A 455 -36.99 25.45 -16.00
N PHE A 456 -35.75 25.70 -16.41
CA PHE A 456 -35.37 25.85 -17.82
C PHE A 456 -33.91 25.43 -18.03
N CYS A 457 -33.54 25.09 -19.27
CA CYS A 457 -32.16 24.77 -19.63
C CYS A 457 -31.84 25.25 -21.05
N VAL A 458 -30.79 26.07 -21.18
CA VAL A 458 -30.36 26.68 -22.43
C VAL A 458 -28.86 26.46 -22.65
N MET A 459 -28.49 26.07 -23.87
CA MET A 459 -27.11 25.94 -24.33
C MET A 459 -26.79 27.07 -25.31
N LEU A 460 -25.81 27.90 -24.98
CA LEU A 460 -25.39 29.06 -25.75
C LEU A 460 -23.94 28.88 -26.21
N PRO A 461 -23.68 28.76 -27.53
CA PRO A 461 -22.31 28.79 -28.05
C PRO A 461 -21.70 30.18 -27.84
N ALA A 462 -20.56 30.25 -27.15
CA ALA A 462 -19.89 31.50 -26.80
C ALA A 462 -18.37 31.46 -27.08
N GLN A 463 -17.79 32.64 -27.29
CA GLN A 463 -16.36 32.85 -27.42
C GLN A 463 -15.92 34.00 -26.52
N ILE A 464 -15.00 33.72 -25.59
CA ILE A 464 -14.39 34.74 -24.74
C ILE A 464 -13.22 35.38 -25.49
N LYS A 465 -13.20 36.72 -25.60
CA LYS A 465 -12.14 37.49 -26.29
C LYS A 465 -11.43 38.48 -25.38
#